data_AF-A0A3N5DH43-F1
#
_entry.id   AF-A0A3N5DH43-F1
#
_cell.length_a   1.000
_cell.length_b   1.000
_cell.length_c   1.000
_cell.angle_alpha   90.00
_cell.angle_beta   90.00
_cell.angle_gamma   90.00
#
_symmetry.space_group_name_H-M   'P 1'
#
loop_
_entity.id
_entity.type
_entity.pdbx_description
1 polymer ?
#
loop_
_entity_poly.entity_id
_entity_poly.type
_entity_poly.pdbx_seq_one_letter_code
_entity_poly.pdbx_strand_id
1 'polypeptide(L)'
;MRYLVFFLSVFFGLGCSNTNNRKSTQMVETKSIIDTIRLTKLPAIGDFLGDSIRMTSNNRGQLVSSSDLSSSTTILNNGIIFEIAWDKDNRVNYIVTSDSNFITYENVKINMTLKNIKDIQKVDIFEMPGWGYYIKLKSGWIAGFCIGKACTDRELKNDDIVTSIFKR
;
A
#
# COMPACT_ATOMS: atom_id res chain seq x y z
N MET A 1 -42.64 52.52 -6.63
CA MET A 1 -44.01 52.23 -6.15
C MET A 1 -43.90 51.32 -4.93
N ARG A 2 -44.77 51.52 -3.92
CA ARG A 2 -44.82 50.70 -2.69
C ARG A 2 -45.89 49.61 -2.84
N TYR A 3 -45.62 48.39 -2.40
CA TYR A 3 -46.63 47.47 -1.86
C TYR A 3 -46.03 46.63 -0.72
N LEU A 4 -46.76 46.51 0.38
CA LEU A 4 -46.37 45.77 1.60
C LEU A 4 -47.65 45.28 2.32
N VAL A 5 -47.98 43.99 2.15
CA VAL A 5 -48.95 43.13 2.87
C VAL A 5 -48.49 41.67 2.57
N PHE A 6 -48.06 40.75 3.45
CA PHE A 6 -48.05 40.58 4.93
C PHE A 6 -49.27 39.79 5.49
N PHE A 7 -49.01 38.79 6.37
CA PHE A 7 -49.94 37.88 7.10
C PHE A 7 -50.56 36.71 6.30
N LEU A 8 -50.70 35.48 6.84
CA LEU A 8 -50.09 34.82 8.02
C LEU A 8 -50.15 33.28 7.90
N SER A 9 -49.32 32.58 8.68
CA SER A 9 -49.27 31.12 8.88
C SER A 9 -50.49 30.48 9.55
N VAL A 10 -50.71 29.17 9.33
CA VAL A 10 -51.01 28.18 10.39
C VAL A 10 -50.31 26.84 10.09
N PHE A 11 -49.82 26.17 11.15
CA PHE A 11 -49.16 24.86 11.15
C PHE A 11 -50.13 23.69 10.91
N PHE A 12 -49.63 22.56 10.41
CA PHE A 12 -49.84 21.26 11.09
C PHE A 12 -48.66 20.34 10.84
N GLY A 13 -48.10 19.76 11.91
CA GLY A 13 -47.01 18.81 11.82
C GLY A 13 -47.52 17.37 11.97
N LEU A 14 -46.95 16.45 11.20
CA LEU A 14 -46.87 15.04 11.54
C LEU A 14 -45.44 14.57 11.24
N GLY A 15 -44.71 14.28 12.31
CA GLY A 15 -43.42 13.59 12.17
C GLY A 15 -43.65 12.11 11.95
N CYS A 16 -42.92 11.53 11.01
CA CYS A 16 -42.51 10.13 11.09
C CYS A 16 -41.03 10.05 10.73
N SER A 17 -40.22 9.75 11.74
CA SER A 17 -38.79 9.55 11.60
C SER A 17 -38.55 8.33 10.72
N ASN A 18 -38.09 8.54 9.49
CA ASN A 18 -37.72 7.45 8.61
C ASN A 18 -36.23 7.14 8.81
N THR A 19 -35.92 6.52 9.94
CA THR A 19 -34.62 5.89 10.23
C THR A 19 -34.42 4.72 9.29
N ASN A 20 -34.11 5.03 8.02
CA ASN A 20 -33.82 4.02 7.01
C ASN A 20 -32.49 3.36 7.40
N ASN A 21 -32.64 2.22 8.07
CA ASN A 21 -31.60 1.49 8.76
C ASN A 21 -30.72 0.79 7.72
N ARG A 22 -29.93 1.58 6.99
CA ARG A 22 -28.77 1.09 6.24
C ARG A 22 -27.81 0.49 7.27
N LYS A 23 -28.02 -0.79 7.56
CA LYS A 23 -26.91 -1.71 7.77
C LYS A 23 -25.96 -1.44 6.61
N SER A 24 -24.87 -0.72 6.89
CA SER A 24 -23.67 -0.87 6.10
C SER A 24 -23.23 -2.30 6.32
N THR A 25 -23.74 -3.20 5.47
CA THR A 25 -23.04 -4.43 5.15
C THR A 25 -21.66 -3.96 4.73
N GLN A 26 -20.69 -4.07 5.64
CA GLN A 26 -19.31 -3.84 5.30
C GLN A 26 -19.03 -4.82 4.17
N MET A 27 -18.86 -4.29 2.96
CA MET A 27 -18.07 -4.98 1.96
C MET A 27 -16.66 -5.02 2.55
N VAL A 28 -16.41 -6.04 3.38
CA VAL A 28 -15.08 -6.56 3.59
C VAL A 28 -14.56 -6.77 2.17
N GLU A 29 -13.50 -6.06 1.82
CA GLU A 29 -12.95 -6.03 0.47
C GLU A 29 -12.35 -7.41 0.18
N THR A 30 -13.20 -8.38 -0.18
CA THR A 30 -12.85 -9.72 -0.67
C THR A 30 -12.29 -9.59 -2.08
N LYS A 31 -11.20 -8.83 -2.18
CA LYS A 31 -10.40 -8.61 -3.38
C LYS A 31 -9.63 -9.88 -3.71
N SER A 32 -10.38 -10.83 -4.25
CA SER A 32 -9.95 -12.07 -4.87
C SER A 32 -8.70 -12.73 -4.26
N ILE A 33 -8.92 -13.59 -3.25
CA ILE A 33 -7.95 -14.65 -2.91
C ILE A 33 -7.72 -15.58 -4.12
N ILE A 34 -8.62 -15.57 -5.11
CA ILE A 34 -8.62 -16.44 -6.30
C ILE A 34 -7.49 -16.06 -7.28
N ASP A 35 -7.09 -14.79 -7.35
CA ASP A 35 -5.99 -14.31 -8.22
C ASP A 35 -4.60 -14.46 -7.55
N THR A 36 -4.54 -14.93 -6.29
CA THR A 36 -3.30 -14.91 -5.49
C THR A 36 -2.60 -16.28 -5.47
N ILE A 37 -1.41 -16.33 -6.07
CA ILE A 37 -0.62 -17.57 -6.17
C ILE A 37 0.00 -17.92 -4.83
N ARG A 38 -0.12 -19.17 -4.38
CA ARG A 38 0.50 -19.63 -3.14
C ARG A 38 1.88 -20.22 -3.41
N LEU A 39 2.93 -19.62 -2.84
CA LEU A 39 4.29 -20.15 -2.90
C LEU A 39 4.77 -20.52 -1.49
N THR A 40 5.49 -21.64 -1.37
CA THR A 40 6.14 -22.06 -0.11
C THR A 40 7.42 -21.27 0.18
N LYS A 41 8.11 -20.82 -0.88
CA LYS A 41 9.32 -19.99 -0.80
C LYS A 41 9.17 -18.76 -1.70
N LEU A 42 9.58 -17.61 -1.19
CA LEU A 42 9.72 -16.37 -1.96
C LEU A 42 10.92 -16.49 -2.94
N PRO A 43 10.81 -16.09 -4.22
CA PRO A 43 11.96 -16.01 -5.12
C PRO A 43 12.94 -14.93 -4.65
N ALA A 44 14.20 -15.03 -5.09
CA ALA A 44 15.20 -13.99 -4.93
C ALA A 44 15.15 -12.97 -6.08
N ILE A 45 15.75 -11.79 -5.86
CA ILE A 45 16.02 -10.85 -6.95
C ILE A 45 16.97 -11.53 -7.94
N GLY A 46 16.66 -11.45 -9.23
CA GLY A 46 17.37 -12.10 -10.33
C GLY A 46 16.88 -13.51 -10.69
N ASP A 47 16.07 -14.16 -9.85
CA ASP A 47 15.48 -15.48 -10.17
C ASP A 47 14.53 -15.37 -11.38
N PHE A 48 14.51 -16.41 -12.22
CA PHE A 48 13.57 -16.49 -13.35
C PHE A 48 12.15 -16.79 -12.84
N LEU A 49 11.17 -15.99 -13.27
CA LEU A 49 9.78 -16.14 -12.87
C LEU A 49 9.03 -17.04 -13.87
N GLY A 50 8.67 -18.24 -13.41
CA GLY A 50 8.02 -19.25 -14.24
C GLY A 50 6.70 -18.78 -14.88
N ASP A 51 6.42 -19.29 -16.08
CA ASP A 51 5.29 -18.91 -16.93
C ASP A 51 3.94 -19.05 -16.21
N SER A 52 3.77 -20.10 -15.42
CA SER A 52 2.58 -20.33 -14.59
C SER A 52 2.33 -19.22 -13.55
N ILE A 53 3.35 -18.45 -13.17
CA ILE A 53 3.23 -17.30 -12.26
C ILE A 53 2.93 -16.01 -13.03
N ARG A 54 3.51 -15.87 -14.23
CA ARG A 54 3.32 -14.70 -15.11
C ARG A 54 1.97 -14.68 -15.82
N MET A 55 1.33 -15.85 -16.02
CA MET A 55 0.06 -15.99 -16.75
C MET A 55 -1.19 -15.95 -15.87
N THR A 56 -1.07 -16.06 -14.54
CA THR A 56 -2.22 -16.13 -13.61
C THR A 56 -2.75 -14.77 -13.14
N SER A 57 -2.08 -13.67 -13.47
CA SER A 57 -2.47 -12.33 -13.05
C SER A 57 -3.24 -11.55 -14.11
N ASN A 58 -4.26 -10.81 -13.65
CA ASN A 58 -4.61 -9.53 -14.25
C ASN A 58 -3.38 -8.60 -14.13
N ASN A 59 -2.47 -8.67 -15.10
CA ASN A 59 -1.13 -8.05 -15.03
C ASN A 59 -1.24 -6.56 -14.65
N ARG A 60 -0.69 -6.22 -13.48
CA ARG A 60 -0.59 -4.83 -13.01
C ARG A 60 0.77 -4.27 -13.35
N GLY A 61 0.88 -2.95 -13.35
CA GLY A 61 2.16 -2.27 -13.38
C GLY A 61 2.57 -1.91 -11.96
N GLN A 62 3.72 -2.41 -11.51
CA GLN A 62 4.36 -2.01 -10.26
C GLN A 62 5.45 -0.98 -10.56
N LEU A 63 5.40 0.16 -9.86
CA LEU A 63 6.43 1.20 -9.97
C LEU A 63 7.67 0.77 -9.17
N VAL A 64 8.74 0.38 -9.86
CA VAL A 64 9.98 -0.15 -9.25
C VAL A 64 11.04 0.96 -9.03
N SER A 65 10.89 2.07 -9.75
CA SER A 65 11.58 3.36 -9.53
C SER A 65 10.73 4.51 -10.11
N SER A 66 11.10 5.77 -9.88
CA SER A 66 10.36 6.96 -10.38
C SER A 66 9.99 6.95 -11.87
N SER A 67 10.73 6.21 -12.70
CA SER A 67 10.57 6.19 -14.16
C SER A 67 10.44 4.78 -14.74
N ASP A 68 10.23 3.75 -13.91
CA ASP A 68 10.18 2.35 -14.36
C ASP A 68 8.97 1.61 -13.77
N LEU A 69 8.16 1.06 -14.67
CA LEU A 69 6.92 0.35 -14.40
C LEU A 69 7.07 -1.07 -14.95
N SER A 70 7.26 -2.04 -14.05
CA SER A 70 7.42 -3.45 -14.41
C SER A 70 6.09 -4.19 -14.29
N SER A 71 5.90 -5.25 -15.08
CA SER A 71 4.74 -6.16 -14.93
C SER A 71 4.81 -6.86 -13.58
N SER A 72 3.68 -6.97 -12.88
CA SER A 72 3.61 -7.56 -11.55
C SER A 72 2.44 -8.52 -11.32
N THR A 73 2.60 -9.37 -10.31
CA THR A 73 1.63 -10.36 -9.84
C THR A 73 1.60 -10.40 -8.32
N THR A 74 0.47 -10.82 -7.74
CA THR A 74 0.29 -10.95 -6.29
C THR A 74 0.45 -12.41 -5.87
N ILE A 75 1.28 -12.64 -4.86
CA ILE A 75 1.49 -13.97 -4.26
C ILE A 75 1.16 -13.95 -2.77
N LEU A 76 0.88 -15.13 -2.23
CA LEU A 76 0.78 -15.42 -0.81
C LEU A 76 1.92 -16.36 -0.42
N ASN A 77 2.83 -15.90 0.44
CA ASN A 77 3.88 -16.73 1.03
C ASN A 77 3.75 -16.74 2.55
N ASN A 78 3.56 -17.91 3.15
CA ASN A 78 3.46 -18.11 4.60
C ASN A 78 2.45 -17.18 5.31
N GLY A 79 1.33 -16.88 4.65
CA GLY A 79 0.29 -15.99 5.16
C GLY A 79 0.49 -14.50 4.87
N ILE A 80 1.65 -14.11 4.33
CA ILE A 80 2.00 -12.74 3.94
C ILE A 80 1.73 -12.52 2.46
N ILE A 81 1.06 -11.43 2.13
CA ILE A 81 0.85 -11.01 0.73
C ILE A 81 2.07 -10.23 0.23
N PHE A 82 2.61 -10.63 -0.92
CA PHE A 82 3.65 -9.89 -1.65
C PHE A 82 3.20 -9.57 -3.07
N GLU A 83 3.66 -8.43 -3.58
CA GLU A 83 3.65 -8.13 -5.00
C GLU A 83 5.07 -8.33 -5.56
N ILE A 84 5.17 -9.06 -6.65
CA ILE A 84 6.43 -9.41 -7.31
C ILE A 84 6.37 -8.87 -8.73
N ALA A 85 7.36 -8.08 -9.10
CA ALA A 85 7.53 -7.58 -10.46
C ALA A 85 8.75 -8.23 -11.13
N TRP A 86 8.71 -8.25 -12.46
CA TRP A 86 9.78 -8.84 -13.29
C TRP A 86 10.14 -7.94 -14.47
N ASP A 87 11.39 -8.06 -14.90
CA ASP A 87 11.93 -7.38 -16.07
C ASP A 87 11.52 -8.07 -17.39
N LYS A 88 11.95 -7.46 -18.51
CA LYS A 88 11.74 -7.98 -19.88
C LYS A 88 12.32 -9.39 -20.11
N ASP A 89 13.35 -9.77 -19.35
CA ASP A 89 14.03 -11.06 -19.42
C ASP A 89 13.38 -12.09 -18.44
N ASN A 90 12.26 -11.69 -17.83
CA ASN A 90 11.43 -12.43 -16.87
C ASN A 90 12.17 -12.78 -15.58
N ARG A 91 13.14 -11.95 -15.18
CA ARG A 91 13.80 -12.04 -13.89
C ARG A 91 13.10 -11.15 -12.88
N VAL A 92 12.94 -11.64 -11.65
CA VAL A 92 12.38 -10.87 -10.55
C VAL A 92 13.29 -9.67 -10.27
N ASN A 93 12.80 -8.46 -10.52
CA ASN A 93 13.55 -7.22 -10.30
C ASN A 93 13.06 -6.43 -9.08
N TYR A 94 11.89 -6.79 -8.54
CA TYR A 94 11.28 -6.10 -7.41
C TYR A 94 10.33 -7.00 -6.64
N ILE A 95 10.39 -6.95 -5.31
CA ILE A 95 9.47 -7.65 -4.40
C ILE A 95 9.04 -6.66 -3.32
N VAL A 96 7.74 -6.48 -3.10
CA VAL A 96 7.22 -5.58 -2.05
C VAL A 96 6.09 -6.23 -1.25
N THR A 97 5.96 -5.80 0.00
CA THR A 97 4.76 -6.02 0.80
C THR A 97 4.38 -4.76 1.58
N SER A 98 3.08 -4.59 1.81
CA SER A 98 2.49 -3.65 2.77
C SER A 98 1.64 -4.40 3.81
N ASP A 99 1.81 -5.71 3.93
CA ASP A 99 1.13 -6.55 4.91
C ASP A 99 1.64 -6.27 6.33
N SER A 100 0.73 -5.94 7.23
CA SER A 100 1.06 -5.56 8.62
C SER A 100 1.64 -6.70 9.46
N ASN A 101 1.51 -7.95 9.00
CA ASN A 101 2.08 -9.13 9.63
C ASN A 101 3.54 -9.39 9.21
N PHE A 102 4.05 -8.69 8.19
CA PHE A 102 5.44 -8.86 7.77
C PHE A 102 6.40 -8.13 8.71
N ILE A 103 7.43 -8.86 9.16
CA ILE A 103 8.47 -8.38 10.08
C ILE A 103 9.84 -8.81 9.52
N THR A 104 10.78 -7.88 9.40
CA THR A 104 12.16 -8.19 8.99
C THR A 104 12.96 -8.81 10.13
N TYR A 105 14.14 -9.36 9.82
CA TYR A 105 15.04 -9.95 10.83
C TYR A 105 15.44 -8.97 11.95
N GLU A 106 15.48 -7.67 11.65
CA GLU A 106 15.79 -6.59 12.57
C GLU A 106 14.56 -6.08 13.35
N ASN A 107 13.40 -6.73 13.21
CA ASN A 107 12.10 -6.34 13.76
C ASN A 107 11.49 -5.06 13.17
N VAL A 108 11.90 -4.64 11.97
CA VAL A 108 11.22 -3.57 11.22
C VAL A 108 9.94 -4.13 10.60
N LYS A 109 8.85 -3.37 10.65
CA LYS A 109 7.53 -3.78 10.16
C LYS A 109 6.75 -2.59 9.60
N ILE A 110 5.69 -2.88 8.85
CA ILE A 110 4.73 -1.86 8.38
C ILE A 110 4.14 -1.10 9.58
N ASN A 111 3.85 0.19 9.39
CA ASN A 111 3.41 1.14 10.42
C ASN A 111 4.43 1.43 11.54
N MET A 112 5.67 0.92 11.47
CA MET A 112 6.75 1.36 12.37
C MET A 112 7.19 2.79 12.03
N THR A 113 7.44 3.63 13.04
CA THR A 113 7.93 5.00 12.83
C THR A 113 9.42 5.05 12.49
N LEU A 114 9.86 6.09 11.77
CA LEU A 114 11.27 6.36 11.49
C LEU A 114 12.12 6.37 12.77
N LYS A 115 11.61 6.97 13.86
CA LYS A 115 12.31 6.99 15.15
C LYS A 115 12.64 5.59 15.63
N ASN A 116 11.66 4.69 15.63
CA ASN A 116 11.85 3.33 16.13
C ASN A 116 12.88 2.55 15.29
N ILE A 117 13.01 2.83 13.98
CA ILE A 117 14.08 2.24 13.15
C ILE A 117 15.46 2.84 13.49
N LYS A 118 15.54 4.15 13.76
CA LYS A 118 16.76 4.80 14.26
C LYS A 118 17.23 4.24 15.59
N ASP A 119 16.29 3.83 16.45
CA ASP A 119 16.58 3.17 17.73
C ASP A 119 17.08 1.71 17.54
N ILE A 120 16.76 1.05 16.42
CA ILE A 120 17.21 -0.31 16.06
C ILE A 120 18.58 -0.29 15.33
N GLN A 121 18.81 0.68 14.47
CA GLN A 121 20.03 0.80 13.68
C GLN A 121 20.35 2.23 13.26
N LYS A 122 21.63 2.53 12.98
CA LYS A 122 21.98 3.70 12.18
C LYS A 122 21.30 3.59 10.81
N VAL A 123 20.65 4.67 10.38
CA VAL A 123 19.96 4.75 9.09
C VAL A 123 20.60 5.85 8.24
N ASP A 124 20.72 5.57 6.94
CA ASP A 124 20.86 6.58 5.91
C ASP A 124 19.50 6.68 5.19
N ILE A 125 18.97 7.89 5.06
CA ILE A 125 17.67 8.16 4.42
C ILE A 125 17.94 8.54 2.97
N PHE A 126 17.30 7.84 2.04
CA PHE A 126 17.37 8.12 0.62
C PHE A 126 16.02 8.66 0.15
N GLU A 127 16.05 9.59 -0.80
CA GLU A 127 14.86 10.13 -1.48
C GLU A 127 14.83 9.64 -2.93
N MET A 128 13.65 9.39 -3.46
CA MET A 128 13.39 9.13 -4.87
C MET A 128 12.10 9.88 -5.27
N PRO A 129 12.20 11.08 -5.87
CA PRO A 129 11.04 11.92 -6.16
C PRO A 129 9.98 11.20 -7.00
N GLY A 130 8.70 11.33 -6.61
CA GLY A 130 7.59 10.62 -7.26
C GLY A 130 7.49 9.13 -6.92
N TRP A 131 8.36 8.62 -6.03
CA TRP A 131 8.35 7.23 -5.55
C TRP A 131 8.29 7.16 -4.02
N GLY A 132 9.13 7.93 -3.33
CA GLY A 132 9.13 8.05 -1.87
C GLY A 132 10.52 8.09 -1.22
N TYR A 133 10.53 8.16 0.10
CA TYR A 133 11.75 7.98 0.90
C TYR A 133 11.97 6.50 1.22
N TYR A 134 13.22 6.10 1.42
CA TYR A 134 13.53 4.72 1.80
C TYR A 134 14.83 4.59 2.62
N ILE A 135 14.90 3.50 3.40
CA ILE A 135 16.03 3.16 4.28
C ILE A 135 16.42 1.71 4.04
N LYS A 136 17.71 1.46 3.79
CA LYS A 136 18.25 0.11 3.64
C LYS A 136 18.41 -0.57 5.02
N LEU A 137 18.00 -1.83 5.12
CA LEU A 137 18.12 -2.67 6.31
C LEU A 137 19.27 -3.68 6.13
N LYS A 138 19.83 -4.19 7.22
CA LYS A 138 20.98 -5.12 7.22
C LYS A 138 20.67 -6.45 6.51
N SER A 139 19.41 -6.86 6.51
CA SER A 139 18.86 -8.06 5.86
C SER A 139 18.67 -7.92 4.34
N GLY A 140 19.07 -6.78 3.77
CA GLY A 140 18.89 -6.45 2.36
C GLY A 140 17.45 -6.06 1.99
N TRP A 141 16.51 -6.09 2.95
CA TRP A 141 15.21 -5.43 2.78
C TRP A 141 15.37 -3.91 2.87
N ILE A 142 14.40 -3.18 2.35
CA ILE A 142 14.35 -1.74 2.33
C ILE A 142 12.98 -1.31 2.88
N ALA A 143 12.97 -0.41 3.87
CA ALA A 143 11.75 0.19 4.41
C ALA A 143 11.41 1.45 3.61
N GLY A 144 10.21 1.49 3.02
CA GLY A 144 9.71 2.61 2.21
C GLY A 144 8.69 3.46 2.95
N PHE A 145 8.70 4.76 2.65
CA PHE A 145 7.81 5.78 3.22
C PHE A 145 7.24 6.64 2.09
N CYS A 146 5.93 6.64 1.93
CA CYS A 146 5.24 7.57 1.02
C CYS A 146 4.68 8.76 1.80
N ILE A 147 5.23 9.95 1.55
CA ILE A 147 4.85 11.21 2.22
C ILE A 147 4.04 12.09 1.28
N GLY A 148 2.74 12.23 1.57
CA GLY A 148 1.80 13.00 0.76
C GLY A 148 1.46 12.31 -0.57
N LYS A 149 1.10 13.09 -1.60
CA LYS A 149 0.60 12.56 -2.88
C LYS A 149 1.69 12.18 -3.87
N ALA A 150 2.82 12.89 -3.90
CA ALA A 150 3.99 12.53 -4.71
C ALA A 150 4.96 11.58 -3.98
N CYS A 151 4.55 11.07 -2.80
CA CYS A 151 5.38 10.34 -1.85
C CYS A 151 6.61 11.08 -1.30
N THR A 152 6.91 12.29 -1.78
CA THR A 152 7.99 13.18 -1.32
C THR A 152 7.50 14.63 -1.14
N ASP A 153 6.24 14.84 -0.75
CA ASP A 153 5.63 16.19 -0.63
C ASP A 153 6.31 17.09 0.43
N ARG A 154 7.04 16.48 1.38
CA ARG A 154 7.86 17.14 2.41
C ARG A 154 8.93 16.17 2.91
N GLU A 155 9.92 16.70 3.62
CA GLU A 155 10.93 15.90 4.32
C GLU A 155 10.33 14.85 5.28
N LEU A 156 11.03 13.72 5.39
CA LEU A 156 10.69 12.60 6.26
C LEU A 156 11.01 12.92 7.75
N LYS A 157 10.02 12.74 8.61
CA LYS A 157 10.07 13.05 10.05
C LYS A 157 10.10 11.78 10.90
N ASN A 158 10.49 11.95 12.16
CA ASN A 158 10.67 10.85 13.12
C ASN A 158 9.38 10.07 13.44
N ASP A 159 8.21 10.70 13.27
CA ASP A 159 6.88 10.14 13.45
C ASP A 159 6.27 9.53 12.18
N ASP A 160 6.88 9.75 11.01
CA ASP A 160 6.43 9.12 9.76
C ASP A 160 6.64 7.60 9.77
N ILE A 161 5.71 6.89 9.14
CA ILE A 161 5.58 5.43 9.24
C ILE A 161 5.97 4.69 7.95
N VAL A 162 6.51 3.49 8.12
CA VAL A 162 6.80 2.56 7.01
C VAL A 162 5.49 2.15 6.33
N THR A 163 5.36 2.49 5.05
CA THR A 163 4.20 2.14 4.21
C THR A 163 4.42 0.85 3.41
N SER A 164 5.67 0.47 3.17
CA SER A 164 6.04 -0.72 2.42
C SER A 164 7.41 -1.25 2.85
N ILE A 165 7.64 -2.56 2.69
CA ILE A 165 8.96 -3.18 2.83
C ILE A 165 9.26 -3.97 1.54
N PHE A 166 10.43 -3.75 0.95
CA PHE A 166 10.74 -4.21 -0.40
C PHE A 166 12.19 -4.63 -0.63
N LYS A 167 12.44 -5.31 -1.74
CA LYS A 167 13.75 -5.71 -2.27
C LYS A 167 13.85 -5.38 -3.75
N ARG A 168 15.06 -5.01 -4.18
CA ARG A 168 15.54 -4.76 -5.54
C ARG A 168 17.07 -4.86 -5.56
#